data_AF-A0A9D7TMN3-F1
#
_entry.id   AF-A0A9D7TMN3-F1
#
_cell.length_a   1.000
_cell.length_b   1.000
_cell.length_c   1.000
_cell.angle_alpha   90.00
_cell.angle_beta   90.00
_cell.angle_gamma   90.00
#
_symmetry.space_group_name_H-M   'P 1'
#
loop_
_entity.id
_entity.type
_entity.pdbx_description
1 polymer ?
#
loop_
_entity_poly.entity_id
_entity_poly.type
_entity_poly.pdbx_seq_one_letter_code
_entity_poly.pdbx_strand_id
1 'polypeptide(L)'
;MQPYKSIAISSHHLKEDLPFHQKIALSLVAIGALIQIVFWVGNITANAGLWLYSSLALIVGGSLWYFREQYKDTLPGIKNNGVLFASLTAKGTLAWMLGVVLTGFYVVLYWFPEYLGLGGDGAANSGLVALFDPLSMLLKGKPASQWFVYGTLYTLIIFLMGVKFIYKYRHNRYQVYRTMSIIFFQTAIAFILPEILVGLNLPYNDFKNIWPLNYYFFFDWHINDLIASGLFGYFVLFWGIILFLVVTPVMTYFYGKRWYCSWVCGCGGLAETAGDPFRQLSDKSLKAWKLERWIIHSVLIFVTLMTVSVLVTRFTGFSRIFGIDSYTLSSWYGFLIGAAFSGVVGVGFYPIMGSRVWCRFGCPMAAYLGILQRFTIKLPWFKETKRMSKFRITTNGGQCISCGNCSTYCEMGIDVKAYAQRQEDIVRASCVGCGICSAVCPRGVLRLENI
;
A
#
# COMPACT_ATOMS: atom_id res chain seq x y z
N MET A 1 33.04 -21.71 -19.87
CA MET A 1 33.30 -21.06 -18.56
C MET A 1 32.18 -20.05 -18.34
N GLN A 2 31.29 -20.26 -17.36
CA GLN A 2 30.40 -19.18 -16.96
C GLN A 2 31.27 -18.11 -16.30
N PRO A 3 31.29 -16.85 -16.78
CA PRO A 3 32.03 -15.81 -16.10
C PRO A 3 31.50 -15.71 -14.67
N TYR A 4 32.40 -15.72 -13.69
CA TYR A 4 32.07 -15.55 -12.28
C TYR A 4 31.16 -14.32 -12.15
N LYS A 5 29.94 -14.50 -11.63
CA LYS A 5 29.06 -13.36 -11.34
C LYS A 5 29.71 -12.58 -10.21
N SER A 6 30.47 -11.55 -10.59
CA SER A 6 31.14 -10.66 -9.65
C SER A 6 30.14 -10.14 -8.62
N ILE A 7 30.51 -10.26 -7.34
CA ILE A 7 29.80 -9.68 -6.19
C ILE A 7 30.15 -8.18 -6.07
N ALA A 8 31.06 -7.67 -6.93
CA ALA A 8 31.41 -6.26 -6.94
C ALA A 8 30.16 -5.40 -7.22
N ILE A 9 29.90 -4.46 -6.32
CA ILE A 9 28.85 -3.44 -6.46
C ILE A 9 29.07 -2.63 -7.76
N SER A 10 30.32 -2.50 -8.20
CA SER A 10 30.73 -1.94 -9.48
C SER A 10 30.94 -3.05 -10.53
N SER A 11 29.86 -3.61 -11.09
CA SER A 11 29.99 -4.51 -12.24
C SER A 11 30.36 -3.71 -13.51
N HIS A 12 31.38 -4.13 -14.25
CA HIS A 12 31.86 -3.45 -15.47
C HIS A 12 30.89 -3.51 -16.67
N HIS A 13 29.84 -4.32 -16.62
CA HIS A 13 29.07 -4.72 -17.80
C HIS A 13 27.77 -3.94 -18.03
N LEU A 14 27.44 -2.98 -17.16
CA LEU A 14 26.23 -2.15 -17.25
C LEU A 14 26.54 -0.73 -16.77
N LYS A 15 27.42 -0.01 -17.48
CA LYS A 15 27.58 1.43 -17.28
C LYS A 15 26.63 2.18 -18.20
N GLU A 16 25.39 2.38 -17.76
CA GLU A 16 24.69 3.61 -18.13
C GLU A 16 25.23 4.68 -17.18
N ASP A 17 26.21 5.46 -17.63
CA ASP A 17 26.70 6.60 -16.85
C ASP A 17 25.55 7.61 -16.67
N LEU A 18 25.13 7.80 -15.42
CA LEU A 18 24.10 8.78 -15.11
C LEU A 18 24.56 10.19 -15.54
N PRO A 19 23.69 10.99 -16.19
CA PRO A 19 23.98 12.38 -16.52
C PRO A 19 24.36 13.20 -15.28
N PHE A 20 25.18 14.23 -15.47
CA PHE A 20 25.70 15.08 -14.39
C PHE A 20 24.59 15.64 -13.47
N HIS A 21 23.51 16.16 -14.04
CA HIS A 21 22.38 16.69 -13.26
C HIS A 21 21.67 15.62 -12.43
N GLN A 22 21.57 14.39 -12.94
CA GLN A 22 20.99 13.28 -12.20
C GLN A 22 21.90 12.85 -11.04
N LYS A 23 23.22 12.90 -11.23
CA LYS A 23 24.20 12.65 -10.16
C LYS A 23 24.07 13.69 -9.04
N ILE A 24 24.01 14.99 -9.35
CA ILE A 24 23.79 16.05 -8.35
C ILE A 24 22.49 15.84 -7.59
N ALA A 25 21.39 15.60 -8.32
CA ALA A 25 20.08 15.40 -7.71
C ALA A 25 20.07 14.21 -6.73
N LEU A 26 20.71 13.09 -7.09
CA LEU A 26 20.88 11.94 -6.20
C LEU A 26 21.81 12.24 -5.02
N SER A 27 22.88 13.01 -5.22
CA SER A 27 23.77 13.46 -4.14
C SER A 27 23.01 14.29 -3.10
N LEU A 28 22.10 15.17 -3.51
CA LEU A 28 21.25 15.92 -2.57
C LEU A 28 20.36 14.99 -1.74
N VAL A 29 19.74 13.98 -2.36
CA VAL A 29 18.95 12.97 -1.64
C VAL A 29 19.82 12.20 -0.66
N ALA A 30 21.03 11.79 -1.07
CA ALA A 30 21.96 11.06 -0.23
C ALA A 30 22.45 11.90 0.97
N ILE A 31 22.75 13.19 0.75
CA ILE A 31 23.12 14.13 1.83
C ILE A 31 21.95 14.32 2.79
N GLY A 32 20.73 14.52 2.27
CA GLY A 32 19.54 14.65 3.11
C GLY A 32 19.30 13.40 3.97
N ALA A 33 19.44 12.20 3.41
CA ALA A 33 19.35 10.94 4.16
C ALA A 33 20.48 10.79 5.19
N LEU A 34 21.71 11.17 4.81
CA LEU A 34 22.86 11.15 5.72
C LEU A 34 22.65 12.06 6.93
N ILE A 35 22.07 13.25 6.75
CA ILE A 35 21.73 14.17 7.85
C ILE A 35 20.80 13.48 8.88
N GLN A 36 19.80 12.71 8.44
CA GLN A 36 18.93 11.97 9.37
C GLN A 36 19.67 10.84 10.08
N ILE A 37 20.53 10.11 9.35
CA ILE A 37 21.32 9.01 9.93
C ILE A 37 22.31 9.56 10.97
N VAL A 38 22.98 10.68 10.68
CA VAL A 38 23.91 11.33 11.62
C VAL A 38 23.19 11.80 12.88
N PHE A 39 22.01 12.40 12.73
CA PHE A 39 21.20 12.80 13.88
C PHE A 39 20.78 11.58 14.73
N TRP A 40 20.30 10.52 14.08
CA TRP A 40 19.83 9.31 14.75
C TRP A 40 20.97 8.56 15.47
N VAL A 41 22.05 8.24 14.75
CA VAL A 41 23.18 7.45 15.28
C VAL A 41 24.03 8.28 16.24
N GLY A 42 24.15 9.59 15.99
CA GLY A 42 24.87 10.52 16.87
C GLY A 42 24.10 10.89 18.14
N ASN A 43 22.86 10.41 18.30
CA ASN A 43 21.95 10.73 19.40
C ASN A 43 21.87 12.24 19.70
N ILE A 44 21.83 13.04 18.63
CA ILE A 44 21.75 14.50 18.73
C ILE A 44 20.34 14.86 19.16
N THR A 45 20.20 15.78 20.12
CA THR A 45 18.88 16.23 20.62
C THR A 45 18.65 17.72 20.36
N ALA A 46 19.71 18.51 20.22
CA ALA A 46 19.62 19.94 19.97
C ALA A 46 19.19 20.26 18.53
N ASN A 47 18.37 21.30 18.37
CA ASN A 47 17.97 21.87 17.08
C ASN A 47 17.31 20.86 16.11
N ALA A 48 16.63 19.82 16.61
CA ALA A 48 16.00 18.77 15.80
C ALA A 48 15.19 19.32 14.60
N GLY A 49 14.52 20.47 14.76
CA GLY A 49 13.74 21.08 13.68
C GLY A 49 14.60 21.50 12.48
N LEU A 50 15.78 22.09 12.72
CA LEU A 50 16.71 22.48 11.65
C LEU A 50 17.22 21.25 10.89
N TRP A 51 17.59 20.19 11.62
CA TRP A 51 18.04 18.92 11.04
C TRP A 51 16.95 18.27 10.19
N LEU A 52 15.72 18.22 10.71
CA LEU A 52 14.58 17.63 10.01
C LEU A 52 14.24 18.42 8.73
N TYR A 53 14.01 19.72 8.84
CA TYR A 53 13.54 20.51 7.70
C TYR A 53 14.60 20.63 6.60
N SER A 54 15.88 20.79 6.96
CA SER A 54 16.98 20.80 5.97
C SER A 54 17.11 19.44 5.26
N SER A 55 17.06 18.34 6.01
CA SER A 55 17.08 16.99 5.44
C SER A 55 15.91 16.75 4.49
N LEU A 56 14.68 17.05 4.93
CA LEU A 56 13.47 16.86 4.12
C LEU A 56 13.50 17.74 2.87
N ALA A 57 13.95 18.99 2.97
CA ALA A 57 14.09 19.88 1.83
C ALA A 57 15.07 19.33 0.78
N LEU A 58 16.21 18.77 1.21
CA LEU A 58 17.19 18.13 0.33
C LEU A 58 16.64 16.86 -0.33
N ILE A 59 15.96 16.00 0.43
CA ILE A 59 15.34 14.77 -0.09
C ILE A 59 14.25 15.10 -1.11
N VAL A 60 13.35 16.03 -0.78
CA VAL A 60 12.25 16.43 -1.67
C VAL A 60 12.81 17.12 -2.92
N GLY A 61 13.65 18.14 -2.74
CA GLY A 61 14.23 18.91 -3.84
C GLY A 61 15.07 18.03 -4.78
N GLY A 62 15.96 17.20 -4.22
CA GLY A 62 16.77 16.26 -4.99
C GLY A 62 15.93 15.22 -5.73
N SER A 63 14.89 14.66 -5.10
CA SER A 63 14.01 13.68 -5.73
C SER A 63 13.22 14.29 -6.89
N LEU A 64 12.60 15.47 -6.69
CA LEU A 64 11.83 16.16 -7.73
C LEU A 64 12.71 16.57 -8.90
N TRP A 65 13.93 17.05 -8.63
CA TRP A 65 14.91 17.35 -9.67
C TRP A 65 15.29 16.09 -10.45
N TYR A 66 15.60 14.99 -9.77
CA TYR A 66 15.92 13.72 -10.42
C TYR A 66 14.78 13.23 -11.32
N PHE A 67 13.53 13.27 -10.85
CA PHE A 67 12.37 12.84 -11.64
C PHE A 67 12.17 13.69 -12.89
N ARG A 68 12.32 15.03 -12.76
CA ARG A 68 12.24 15.93 -13.90
C ARG A 68 13.29 15.56 -14.96
N GLU A 69 14.54 15.41 -14.57
CA GLU A 69 15.64 15.05 -15.48
C GLU A 69 15.47 13.67 -16.10
N GLN A 70 14.91 12.71 -15.37
CA GLN A 70 14.67 11.37 -15.89
C GLN A 70 13.58 11.32 -16.97
N TYR A 71 12.58 12.19 -16.90
CA TYR A 71 11.39 12.10 -17.77
C TYR A 71 11.22 13.25 -18.76
N LYS A 72 11.92 14.38 -18.61
CA LYS A 72 11.73 15.57 -19.48
C LYS A 72 11.88 15.28 -20.98
N ASP A 73 12.91 14.52 -21.36
CA ASP A 73 13.24 14.25 -22.77
C ASP A 73 12.72 12.90 -23.26
N THR A 74 11.77 12.30 -22.52
CA THR A 74 11.22 10.99 -22.88
C THR A 74 10.05 11.11 -23.86
N LEU A 75 10.10 10.35 -24.96
CA LEU A 75 8.95 10.19 -25.85
C LEU A 75 7.68 9.74 -25.10
N PRO A 76 6.48 10.16 -25.54
CA PRO A 76 5.22 9.69 -25.00
C PRO A 76 5.11 8.16 -25.04
N GLY A 77 4.68 7.55 -23.92
CA GLY A 77 4.52 6.11 -23.78
C GLY A 77 5.01 5.58 -22.44
N ILE A 78 4.55 4.39 -22.06
CA ILE A 78 4.95 3.74 -20.81
C ILE A 78 6.22 2.94 -21.05
N LYS A 79 7.35 3.47 -20.58
CA LYS A 79 8.66 2.82 -20.72
C LYS A 79 9.00 2.04 -19.45
N ASN A 80 9.28 0.75 -19.62
CA ASN A 80 9.71 -0.16 -18.55
C ASN A 80 11.07 -0.78 -18.92
N ASN A 81 12.00 0.08 -19.33
CA ASN A 81 13.31 -0.32 -19.85
C ASN A 81 14.20 -0.87 -18.73
N GLY A 82 14.99 -1.91 -19.02
CA GLY A 82 15.99 -2.46 -18.09
C GLY A 82 15.45 -3.20 -16.86
N VAL A 83 14.13 -3.21 -16.65
CA VAL A 83 13.49 -3.73 -15.42
C VAL A 83 13.73 -5.23 -15.21
N LEU A 84 13.87 -6.01 -16.29
CA LEU A 84 14.15 -7.46 -16.22
C LEU A 84 15.62 -7.79 -15.97
N PHE A 85 16.52 -6.81 -16.09
CA PHE A 85 17.97 -7.01 -16.03
C PHE A 85 18.62 -6.34 -14.82
N ALA A 86 18.00 -5.29 -14.27
CA ALA A 86 18.54 -4.56 -13.14
C ALA A 86 18.51 -5.39 -11.84
N SER A 87 19.64 -5.43 -11.12
CA SER A 87 19.80 -6.19 -9.86
C SER A 87 18.71 -5.88 -8.82
N LEU A 88 18.24 -4.63 -8.76
CA LEU A 88 17.19 -4.21 -7.84
C LEU A 88 15.80 -4.79 -8.19
N THR A 89 15.47 -4.91 -9.49
CA THR A 89 14.11 -5.26 -9.95
C THR A 89 14.00 -6.67 -10.53
N ALA A 90 15.11 -7.39 -10.63
CA ALA A 90 15.22 -8.74 -11.18
C ALA A 90 15.64 -9.79 -10.13
N LYS A 91 15.30 -9.58 -8.84
CA LYS A 91 15.65 -10.46 -7.72
C LYS A 91 17.17 -10.68 -7.54
N GLY A 92 17.99 -9.71 -7.95
CA GLY A 92 19.43 -9.73 -7.74
C GLY A 92 19.83 -9.36 -6.31
N THR A 93 21.13 -9.25 -6.04
CA THR A 93 21.66 -8.97 -4.69
C THR A 93 21.09 -7.69 -4.08
N LEU A 94 20.94 -6.62 -4.87
CA LEU A 94 20.35 -5.36 -4.39
C LEU A 94 18.88 -5.53 -3.98
N ALA A 95 18.13 -6.40 -4.68
CA ALA A 95 16.74 -6.69 -4.34
C ALA A 95 16.62 -7.39 -2.98
N TRP A 96 17.48 -8.38 -2.72
CA TRP A 96 17.51 -9.10 -1.44
C TRP A 96 17.95 -8.20 -0.30
N MET A 97 19.00 -7.39 -0.49
CA MET A 97 19.42 -6.41 0.52
C MET A 97 18.29 -5.43 0.85
N LEU A 98 17.61 -4.88 -0.16
CA LEU A 98 16.45 -4.02 0.06
C LEU A 98 15.33 -4.75 0.82
N GLY A 99 15.04 -6.01 0.46
CA GLY A 99 14.02 -6.81 1.15
C GLY A 99 14.34 -7.05 2.63
N VAL A 100 15.61 -7.35 2.95
CA VAL A 100 16.08 -7.50 4.34
C VAL A 100 16.00 -6.18 5.10
N VAL A 101 16.44 -5.07 4.51
CA VAL A 101 16.37 -3.74 5.15
C VAL A 101 14.92 -3.32 5.42
N LEU A 102 14.02 -3.47 4.45
CA LEU A 102 12.61 -3.15 4.63
C LEU A 102 11.97 -4.04 5.70
N THR A 103 12.25 -5.35 5.66
CA THR A 103 11.76 -6.29 6.67
C THR A 103 12.27 -5.93 8.06
N GLY A 104 13.57 -5.68 8.20
CA GLY A 104 14.21 -5.28 9.45
C GLY A 104 13.63 -3.97 10.00
N PHE A 105 13.39 -2.97 9.14
CA PHE A 105 12.73 -1.73 9.54
C PHE A 105 11.34 -1.98 10.14
N TYR A 106 10.51 -2.81 9.50
CA TYR A 106 9.19 -3.15 10.05
C TYR A 106 9.28 -3.99 11.35
N VAL A 107 10.28 -4.86 11.48
CA VAL A 107 10.54 -5.60 12.72
C VAL A 107 10.88 -4.64 13.86
N VAL A 108 11.77 -3.68 13.62
CA VAL A 108 12.12 -2.67 14.61
C VAL A 108 10.90 -1.78 14.93
N LEU A 109 10.17 -1.33 13.91
CA LEU A 109 9.01 -0.44 14.09
C LEU A 109 7.91 -1.04 14.99
N TYR A 110 7.59 -2.31 14.81
CA TYR A 110 6.47 -2.96 15.51
C TYR A 110 6.87 -3.56 16.87
N TRP A 111 8.08 -4.12 16.98
CA TRP A 111 8.47 -4.90 18.16
C TRP A 111 9.54 -4.23 19.03
N PHE A 112 10.32 -3.31 18.47
CA PHE A 112 11.41 -2.66 19.19
C PHE A 112 11.50 -1.16 18.89
N PRO A 113 10.40 -0.40 19.09
CA PRO A 113 10.34 1.01 18.75
C PRO A 113 11.35 1.86 19.57
N GLU A 114 11.85 1.34 20.69
CA GLU A 114 12.89 1.96 21.51
C GLU A 114 14.20 2.14 20.71
N TYR A 115 14.53 1.24 19.78
CA TYR A 115 15.70 1.40 18.90
C TYR A 115 15.52 2.53 17.87
N LEU A 116 14.29 2.91 17.56
CA LEU A 116 14.01 4.13 16.78
C LEU A 116 14.12 5.39 17.67
N GLY A 117 14.19 5.21 18.98
CA GLY A 117 14.29 6.27 19.97
C GLY A 117 12.95 6.69 20.58
N LEU A 118 11.93 5.82 20.56
CA LEU A 118 10.71 6.05 21.33
C LEU A 118 11.03 6.08 22.83
N GLY A 119 10.63 7.13 23.54
CA GLY A 119 10.73 7.20 25.00
C GLY A 119 9.69 6.31 25.69
N GLY A 120 10.13 5.50 26.66
CA GLY A 120 9.25 4.72 27.54
C GLY A 120 8.90 5.49 28.82
N ASP A 121 7.73 5.24 29.39
CA ASP A 121 7.31 5.71 30.73
C ASP A 121 7.52 7.22 31.00
N GLY A 122 7.24 8.06 30.00
CA GLY A 122 7.36 9.52 30.12
C GLY A 122 8.77 10.07 29.89
N ALA A 123 9.73 9.21 29.50
CA ALA A 123 11.03 9.65 29.03
C ALA A 123 10.92 10.45 27.72
N ALA A 124 11.83 11.39 27.51
CA ALA A 124 11.94 12.11 26.26
C ALA A 124 12.32 11.16 25.11
N ASN A 125 11.79 11.43 23.92
CA ASN A 125 12.23 10.73 22.72
C ASN A 125 13.71 11.02 22.44
N SER A 126 14.35 10.07 21.76
CA SER A 126 15.72 10.16 21.27
C SER A 126 15.78 9.76 19.80
N GLY A 127 16.98 9.80 19.20
CA GLY A 127 17.23 9.24 17.88
C GLY A 127 16.27 9.70 16.77
N LEU A 128 15.73 8.75 16.00
CA LEU A 128 14.87 9.03 14.86
C LEU A 128 13.51 9.58 15.30
N VAL A 129 12.94 9.13 16.41
CA VAL A 129 11.64 9.65 16.89
C VAL A 129 11.78 11.12 17.32
N ALA A 130 12.84 11.45 18.06
CA ALA A 130 13.11 12.84 18.47
C ALA A 130 13.31 13.79 17.28
N LEU A 131 13.89 13.30 16.17
CA LEU A 131 14.05 14.10 14.95
C LEU A 131 12.71 14.62 14.42
N PHE A 132 11.62 13.85 14.61
CA PHE A 132 10.27 14.21 14.14
C PHE A 132 9.42 14.91 15.21
N ASP A 133 9.89 15.07 16.45
CA ASP A 133 9.16 15.80 17.49
C ASP A 133 8.76 17.22 17.08
N PRO A 134 9.63 18.05 16.45
CA PRO A 134 9.25 19.40 16.04
C PRO A 134 8.07 19.44 15.07
N LEU A 135 8.01 18.47 14.14
CA LEU A 135 6.91 18.37 13.18
C LEU A 135 5.62 17.86 13.85
N SER A 136 5.74 16.90 14.78
CA SER A 136 4.60 16.41 15.57
C SER A 136 4.03 17.49 16.48
N MET A 137 4.89 18.26 17.15
CA MET A 137 4.49 19.40 17.97
C MET A 137 3.80 20.47 17.13
N LEU A 138 4.29 20.74 15.91
CA LEU A 138 3.64 21.68 14.98
C LEU A 138 2.24 21.23 14.55
N LEU A 139 2.05 19.92 14.28
CA LEU A 139 0.78 19.40 13.76
C LEU A 139 -0.26 19.13 14.84
N LYS A 140 0.15 18.59 15.99
CA LYS A 140 -0.76 18.10 17.05
C LYS A 140 -0.39 18.50 18.47
N GLY A 141 0.67 19.29 18.68
CA GLY A 141 1.08 19.74 20.01
C GLY A 141 1.51 18.62 20.97
N LYS A 142 1.85 17.44 20.46
CA LYS A 142 2.27 16.27 21.24
C LYS A 142 3.58 15.69 20.66
N PRO A 143 4.44 15.05 21.49
CA PRO A 143 5.63 14.36 21.01
C PRO A 143 5.31 13.33 19.91
N ALA A 144 6.28 13.09 19.04
CA ALA A 144 6.15 12.10 17.98
C ALA A 144 6.08 10.68 18.59
N SER A 145 5.32 9.82 17.95
CA SER A 145 5.37 8.37 18.17
C SER A 145 6.06 7.68 17.00
N GLN A 146 6.40 6.40 17.14
CA GLN A 146 6.91 5.62 16.01
C GLN A 146 5.91 5.58 14.83
N TRP A 147 4.61 5.63 15.13
CA TRP A 147 3.55 5.69 14.12
C TRP A 147 3.49 7.03 13.39
N PHE A 148 3.77 8.13 14.09
CA PHE A 148 3.86 9.45 13.47
C PHE A 148 5.05 9.53 12.49
N VAL A 149 6.21 9.02 12.91
CA VAL A 149 7.41 8.92 12.06
C VAL A 149 7.10 8.07 10.83
N TYR A 150 6.56 6.87 11.04
CA TYR A 150 6.15 5.99 9.96
C TYR A 150 5.14 6.66 9.02
N GLY A 151 4.08 7.27 9.56
CA GLY A 151 3.04 7.96 8.79
C GLY A 151 3.59 9.11 7.95
N THR A 152 4.54 9.87 8.49
CA THR A 152 5.23 10.96 7.78
C THR A 152 6.06 10.42 6.63
N LEU A 153 6.93 9.43 6.89
CA LEU A 153 7.79 8.81 5.87
C LEU A 153 6.95 8.11 4.79
N TYR A 154 5.90 7.41 5.19
CA TYR A 154 4.99 6.72 4.28
C TYR A 154 4.27 7.69 3.35
N THR A 155 3.76 8.80 3.91
CA THR A 155 3.09 9.87 3.15
C THR A 155 4.07 10.56 2.20
N LEU A 156 5.30 10.84 2.66
CA LEU A 156 6.36 11.41 1.84
C LEU A 156 6.74 10.49 0.66
N ILE A 157 6.88 9.19 0.89
CA ILE A 157 7.19 8.21 -0.16
C ILE A 157 6.06 8.16 -1.18
N ILE A 158 4.79 8.07 -0.75
CA ILE A 158 3.64 8.07 -1.66
C ILE A 158 3.58 9.36 -2.47
N PHE A 159 3.86 10.51 -1.85
CA PHE A 159 3.90 11.79 -2.55
C PHE A 159 5.01 11.82 -3.61
N LEU A 160 6.26 11.58 -3.23
CA LEU A 160 7.41 11.65 -4.14
C LEU A 160 7.32 10.61 -5.26
N MET A 161 7.05 9.36 -4.91
CA MET A 161 6.90 8.28 -5.91
C MET A 161 5.62 8.43 -6.72
N GLY A 162 4.59 9.07 -6.18
CA GLY A 162 3.39 9.47 -6.90
C GLY A 162 3.67 10.54 -7.95
N VAL A 163 4.45 11.58 -7.63
CA VAL A 163 4.90 12.58 -8.60
C VAL A 163 5.74 11.92 -9.70
N LYS A 164 6.70 11.05 -9.34
CA LYS A 164 7.47 10.25 -10.31
C LYS A 164 6.54 9.45 -11.23
N PHE A 165 5.54 8.79 -10.66
CA PHE A 165 4.56 8.00 -11.41
C PHE A 165 3.75 8.89 -12.37
N ILE A 166 3.32 10.08 -11.93
CA ILE A 166 2.63 11.05 -12.80
C ILE A 166 3.52 11.45 -13.99
N TYR A 167 4.81 11.74 -13.77
CA TYR A 167 5.73 12.04 -14.89
C TYR A 167 5.85 10.88 -15.90
N LYS A 168 5.95 9.65 -15.40
CA LYS A 168 6.04 8.43 -16.23
C LYS A 168 4.76 8.17 -17.03
N TYR A 169 3.59 8.39 -16.42
CA TYR A 169 2.28 8.09 -17.00
C TYR A 169 1.50 9.35 -17.46
N ARG A 170 2.18 10.48 -17.67
CA ARG A 170 1.57 11.81 -17.96
C ARG A 170 0.64 11.86 -19.17
N HIS A 171 0.80 10.91 -20.10
CA HIS A 171 -0.03 10.79 -21.30
C HIS A 171 -1.33 10.00 -21.06
N ASN A 172 -1.49 9.35 -19.91
CA ASN A 172 -2.67 8.59 -19.55
C ASN A 172 -3.46 9.28 -18.42
N ARG A 173 -4.54 9.97 -18.78
CA ARG A 173 -5.39 10.71 -17.84
C ARG A 173 -5.91 9.86 -16.67
N TYR A 174 -6.29 8.61 -16.93
CA TYR A 174 -6.76 7.70 -15.88
C TYR A 174 -5.69 7.48 -14.81
N GLN A 175 -4.44 7.27 -15.23
CA GLN A 175 -3.33 7.06 -14.31
C GLN A 175 -2.99 8.33 -13.51
N VAL A 176 -3.05 9.50 -14.15
CA VAL A 176 -2.82 10.78 -13.49
C VAL A 176 -3.88 11.06 -12.42
N TYR A 177 -5.17 11.00 -12.75
CA TYR A 177 -6.26 11.24 -11.78
C TYR A 177 -6.24 10.25 -10.61
N ARG A 178 -6.01 8.98 -10.91
CA ARG A 178 -5.91 7.94 -9.90
C ARG A 178 -4.77 8.18 -8.92
N THR A 179 -3.59 8.56 -9.41
CA THR A 179 -2.43 8.83 -8.55
C THR A 179 -2.63 10.09 -7.73
N MET A 180 -3.26 11.14 -8.29
CA MET A 180 -3.66 12.32 -7.51
C MET A 180 -4.64 11.96 -6.39
N SER A 181 -5.63 11.10 -6.67
CA SER A 181 -6.55 10.59 -5.65
C SER A 181 -5.81 9.86 -4.52
N ILE A 182 -4.90 8.95 -4.86
CA ILE A 182 -4.09 8.22 -3.86
C ILE A 182 -3.29 9.20 -2.96
N ILE A 183 -2.62 10.18 -3.57
CA ILE A 183 -1.84 11.19 -2.83
C ILE A 183 -2.77 11.97 -1.90
N PHE A 184 -3.92 12.41 -2.40
CA PHE A 184 -4.90 13.14 -1.61
C PHE A 184 -5.41 12.32 -0.42
N PHE A 185 -5.89 11.10 -0.64
CA PHE A 185 -6.41 10.26 0.44
C PHE A 185 -5.34 9.86 1.45
N GLN A 186 -4.08 9.68 1.02
CA GLN A 186 -2.99 9.43 1.95
C GLN A 186 -2.66 10.67 2.78
N THR A 187 -2.42 11.81 2.14
CA THR A 187 -1.95 13.02 2.82
C THR A 187 -3.06 13.66 3.65
N ALA A 188 -4.23 13.90 3.05
CA ALA A 188 -5.31 14.64 3.72
C ALA A 188 -6.09 13.76 4.71
N ILE A 189 -6.52 12.57 4.29
CA ILE A 189 -7.47 11.75 5.06
C ILE A 189 -6.78 10.77 6.01
N ALA A 190 -5.66 10.15 5.59
CA ALA A 190 -4.99 9.12 6.38
C ALA A 190 -3.95 9.67 7.35
N PHE A 191 -3.36 10.83 7.05
CA PHE A 191 -2.26 11.40 7.81
C PHE A 191 -2.66 12.71 8.48
N ILE A 192 -2.93 13.78 7.73
CA ILE A 192 -3.19 15.11 8.30
C ILE A 192 -4.42 15.10 9.21
N LEU A 193 -5.57 14.61 8.74
CA LEU A 193 -6.82 14.65 9.49
C LEU A 193 -6.73 13.90 10.83
N PRO A 194 -6.25 12.64 10.90
CA PRO A 194 -6.11 11.93 12.17
C PRO A 194 -5.13 12.59 13.14
N GLU A 195 -4.02 13.17 12.64
CA GLU A 195 -3.07 13.87 13.50
C GLU A 195 -3.66 15.16 14.08
N ILE A 196 -4.42 15.92 13.28
CA ILE A 196 -5.17 17.09 13.77
C ILE A 196 -6.18 16.68 14.84
N LEU A 197 -6.92 15.57 14.64
CA LEU A 197 -7.88 15.08 15.63
C LEU A 197 -7.21 14.80 16.99
N VAL A 198 -6.03 14.15 16.97
CA VAL A 198 -5.26 13.91 18.19
C VAL A 198 -4.81 15.21 18.86
N GLY A 199 -4.52 16.26 18.07
CA GLY A 199 -4.23 17.60 18.58
C GLY A 199 -5.43 18.27 19.24
N LEU A 200 -6.65 17.96 18.78
CA LEU A 200 -7.92 18.38 19.39
C LEU A 200 -8.35 17.50 20.57
N ASN A 201 -7.49 16.59 21.04
CA ASN A 201 -7.79 15.59 22.07
C ASN A 201 -8.95 14.65 21.72
N LEU A 202 -9.16 14.41 20.42
CA LEU A 202 -10.08 13.40 19.90
C LEU A 202 -9.32 12.10 19.57
N PRO A 203 -10.01 10.95 19.56
CA PRO A 203 -9.38 9.67 19.26
C PRO A 203 -8.88 9.64 17.81
N TYR A 204 -7.71 9.03 17.61
CA TYR A 204 -7.15 8.85 16.28
C TYR A 204 -8.08 7.95 15.45
N ASN A 205 -8.52 8.45 14.30
CA ASN A 205 -9.36 7.66 13.39
C ASN A 205 -9.04 7.96 11.92
N ASP A 206 -8.66 6.93 11.18
CA ASP A 206 -8.54 7.00 9.71
C ASP A 206 -9.90 6.69 9.06
N PHE A 207 -10.59 7.73 8.61
CA PHE A 207 -11.95 7.65 8.04
C PHE A 207 -12.05 6.84 6.74
N LYS A 208 -10.94 6.50 6.07
CA LYS A 208 -10.95 5.62 4.91
C LYS A 208 -10.65 4.15 5.27
N ASN A 209 -10.31 3.82 6.52
CA ASN A 209 -10.08 2.43 6.92
C ASN A 209 -11.40 1.76 7.30
N ILE A 210 -11.74 0.71 6.55
CA ILE A 210 -13.05 0.06 6.60
C ILE A 210 -12.86 -1.37 7.12
N TRP A 211 -13.77 -1.86 7.96
CA TRP A 211 -13.82 -3.29 8.27
C TRP A 211 -14.07 -4.10 6.97
N PRO A 212 -13.37 -5.21 6.72
CA PRO A 212 -12.52 -5.99 7.63
C PRO A 212 -11.02 -5.63 7.61
N LEU A 213 -10.60 -4.57 6.91
CA LEU A 213 -9.20 -4.09 7.00
C LEU A 213 -8.93 -3.46 8.37
N ASN A 214 -9.86 -2.62 8.84
CA ASN A 214 -9.86 -2.10 10.20
C ASN A 214 -10.39 -3.16 11.17
N TYR A 215 -9.58 -4.16 11.48
CA TYR A 215 -9.97 -5.31 12.29
C TYR A 215 -10.20 -4.97 13.77
N TYR A 216 -9.52 -3.94 14.29
CA TYR A 216 -9.64 -3.51 15.68
C TYR A 216 -10.84 -2.59 15.91
N PHE A 217 -11.56 -2.21 14.86
CA PHE A 217 -12.70 -1.29 14.94
C PHE A 217 -13.76 -1.73 15.95
N PHE A 218 -13.96 -3.04 16.10
CA PHE A 218 -14.95 -3.61 17.02
C PHE A 218 -14.33 -4.09 18.35
N PHE A 219 -13.07 -3.79 18.63
CA PHE A 219 -12.44 -4.18 19.88
C PHE A 219 -12.96 -3.35 21.04
N ASP A 220 -13.11 -3.97 22.21
CA ASP A 220 -13.73 -3.32 23.37
C ASP A 220 -13.05 -2.03 23.78
N TRP A 221 -11.71 -2.00 23.80
CA TRP A 221 -10.96 -0.80 24.14
C TRP A 221 -11.27 0.36 23.18
N HIS A 222 -11.39 0.08 21.88
CA HIS A 222 -11.62 1.10 20.86
C HIS A 222 -13.07 1.59 20.88
N ILE A 223 -14.04 0.68 21.04
CA ILE A 223 -15.45 1.06 21.21
C ILE A 223 -15.61 1.91 22.47
N ASN A 224 -14.98 1.53 23.60
CA ASN A 224 -15.08 2.29 24.85
C ASN A 224 -14.45 3.68 24.72
N ASP A 225 -13.31 3.81 24.04
CA ASP A 225 -12.65 5.09 23.75
C ASP A 225 -13.52 6.00 22.87
N LEU A 226 -14.16 5.44 21.84
CA LEU A 226 -15.11 6.17 21.01
C LEU A 226 -16.35 6.61 21.81
N ILE A 227 -16.97 5.72 22.58
CA ILE A 227 -18.14 6.08 23.40
C ILE A 227 -17.78 7.17 24.43
N ALA A 228 -16.60 7.08 25.05
CA ALA A 228 -16.10 8.09 25.98
C ALA A 228 -15.90 9.46 25.31
N SER A 229 -15.66 9.49 24.00
CA SER A 229 -15.51 10.71 23.19
C SER A 229 -16.84 11.37 22.80
N GLY A 230 -17.97 10.89 23.33
CA GLY A 230 -19.29 11.50 23.15
C GLY A 230 -19.77 11.51 21.69
N LEU A 231 -20.37 12.64 21.25
CA LEU A 231 -20.98 12.77 19.93
C LEU A 231 -20.02 12.39 18.78
N PHE A 232 -18.75 12.77 18.89
CA PHE A 232 -17.75 12.47 17.88
C PHE A 232 -17.54 10.96 17.72
N GLY A 233 -17.41 10.22 18.82
CA GLY A 233 -17.19 8.79 18.72
C GLY A 233 -18.43 8.01 18.25
N TYR A 234 -19.64 8.45 18.61
CA TYR A 234 -20.86 7.93 17.99
C TYR A 234 -20.90 8.16 16.48
N PHE A 235 -20.47 9.33 16.01
CA PHE A 235 -20.33 9.61 14.58
C PHE A 235 -19.33 8.67 13.90
N VAL A 236 -18.16 8.43 14.51
CA VAL A 236 -17.14 7.50 13.96
C VAL A 236 -17.67 6.07 13.89
N LEU A 237 -18.36 5.60 14.93
CA LEU A 237 -18.99 4.28 14.96
C LEU A 237 -20.02 4.13 13.83
N PHE A 238 -20.93 5.10 13.73
CA PHE A 238 -21.95 5.15 12.68
C PHE A 238 -21.31 5.18 11.28
N TRP A 239 -20.30 6.02 11.09
CA TRP A 239 -19.57 6.16 9.84
C TRP A 239 -18.89 4.85 9.43
N GLY A 240 -18.19 4.17 10.34
CA GLY A 240 -17.53 2.90 10.05
C GLY A 240 -18.52 1.79 9.66
N ILE A 241 -19.67 1.71 10.35
CA ILE A 241 -20.75 0.76 10.03
C ILE A 241 -21.35 1.06 8.65
N ILE A 242 -21.66 2.33 8.35
CA ILE A 242 -22.19 2.74 7.05
C ILE A 242 -21.18 2.48 5.93
N LEU A 243 -19.90 2.77 6.17
CA LEU A 243 -18.85 2.51 5.18
C LEU A 243 -18.79 1.03 4.81
N PHE A 244 -18.91 0.15 5.80
CA PHE A 244 -18.90 -1.29 5.59
C PHE A 244 -20.19 -1.79 4.93
N LEU A 245 -21.37 -1.49 5.49
CA LEU A 245 -22.64 -2.09 5.08
C LEU A 245 -23.27 -1.44 3.84
N VAL A 246 -23.03 -0.15 3.61
CA VAL A 246 -23.74 0.61 2.57
C VAL A 246 -22.78 1.11 1.52
N VAL A 247 -21.81 1.97 1.89
CA VAL A 247 -20.95 2.64 0.91
C VAL A 247 -20.10 1.63 0.17
N THR A 248 -19.50 0.65 0.85
CA THR A 248 -18.65 -0.34 0.20
C THR A 248 -19.41 -1.17 -0.83
N PRO A 249 -20.55 -1.82 -0.50
CA PRO A 249 -21.37 -2.54 -1.49
C PRO A 249 -21.83 -1.66 -2.66
N VAL A 250 -22.30 -0.44 -2.39
CA VAL A 250 -22.79 0.48 -3.43
C VAL A 250 -21.65 0.90 -4.37
N MET A 251 -20.51 1.32 -3.82
CA MET A 251 -19.35 1.73 -4.62
C MET A 251 -18.77 0.55 -5.39
N THR A 252 -18.74 -0.65 -4.81
CA THR A 252 -18.29 -1.86 -5.50
C THR A 252 -19.23 -2.32 -6.60
N TYR A 253 -20.54 -2.08 -6.46
CA TYR A 253 -21.50 -2.30 -7.53
C TYR A 253 -21.18 -1.44 -8.77
N PHE A 254 -20.94 -0.14 -8.60
CA PHE A 254 -20.70 0.77 -9.73
C PHE A 254 -19.28 0.71 -10.29
N TYR A 255 -18.28 0.53 -9.44
CA TYR A 255 -16.87 0.70 -9.81
C TYR A 255 -16.02 -0.58 -9.65
N GLY A 256 -16.60 -1.69 -9.17
CA GLY A 256 -15.82 -2.86 -8.77
C GLY A 256 -14.88 -2.54 -7.60
N LYS A 257 -13.79 -3.27 -7.42
CA LYS A 257 -12.85 -2.98 -6.31
C LYS A 257 -12.03 -1.71 -6.48
N ARG A 258 -12.01 -1.14 -7.70
CA ARG A 258 -11.01 -0.13 -8.06
C ARG A 258 -11.13 1.14 -7.24
N TRP A 259 -12.35 1.52 -6.88
CA TRP A 259 -12.63 2.72 -6.07
C TRP A 259 -11.84 2.71 -4.75
N TYR A 260 -11.64 1.53 -4.14
CA TYR A 260 -10.86 1.43 -2.90
C TYR A 260 -9.41 1.05 -3.20
N CYS A 261 -9.18 -0.14 -3.76
CA CYS A 261 -7.85 -0.76 -3.85
C CYS A 261 -6.84 -0.02 -4.75
N SER A 262 -7.33 0.83 -5.66
CA SER A 262 -6.49 1.57 -6.61
C SER A 262 -6.67 3.09 -6.52
N TRP A 263 -7.64 3.62 -5.77
CA TRP A 263 -7.91 5.07 -5.72
C TRP A 263 -7.84 5.66 -4.29
N VAL A 264 -8.06 4.86 -3.23
CA VAL A 264 -8.18 5.34 -1.84
C VAL A 264 -7.22 4.63 -0.89
N CYS A 265 -7.05 3.31 -1.05
CA CYS A 265 -6.31 2.47 -0.12
C CYS A 265 -4.82 2.87 -0.03
N GLY A 266 -4.31 3.07 1.19
CA GLY A 266 -2.91 3.44 1.44
C GLY A 266 -1.92 2.37 0.94
N CYS A 267 -2.18 1.09 1.26
CA CYS A 267 -1.37 -0.03 0.78
C CYS A 267 -1.35 -0.09 -0.76
N GLY A 268 -2.50 0.17 -1.39
CA GLY A 268 -2.61 0.31 -2.85
C GLY A 268 -1.78 1.48 -3.35
N GLY A 269 -1.79 2.61 -2.65
CA GLY A 269 -1.00 3.78 -3.00
C GLY A 269 0.49 3.54 -3.03
N LEU A 270 1.05 2.89 -1.99
CA LEU A 270 2.47 2.54 -1.97
C LEU A 270 2.81 1.52 -3.06
N ALA A 271 1.97 0.51 -3.27
CA ALA A 271 2.16 -0.51 -4.31
C ALA A 271 2.15 0.08 -5.73
N GLU A 272 1.26 1.04 -6.00
CA GLU A 272 1.11 1.65 -7.33
C GLU A 272 2.19 2.68 -7.63
N THR A 273 2.77 3.30 -6.60
CA THR A 273 3.81 4.32 -6.71
C THR A 273 5.20 3.71 -6.54
N ALA A 274 5.67 3.54 -5.31
CA ALA A 274 6.98 2.97 -4.98
C ALA A 274 7.14 1.53 -5.50
N GLY A 275 6.04 0.77 -5.56
CA GLY A 275 6.02 -0.60 -6.07
C GLY A 275 6.02 -0.75 -7.60
N ASP A 276 5.80 0.32 -8.38
CA ASP A 276 5.69 0.26 -9.85
C ASP A 276 6.85 -0.49 -10.55
N PRO A 277 8.13 -0.36 -10.12
CA PRO A 277 9.24 -1.08 -10.74
C PRO A 277 9.24 -2.61 -10.53
N PHE A 278 8.39 -3.15 -9.65
CA PHE A 278 8.38 -4.56 -9.26
C PHE A 278 7.18 -5.35 -9.81
N ARG A 279 6.31 -4.73 -10.62
CA ARG A 279 5.06 -5.36 -11.11
C ARG A 279 5.28 -6.71 -11.80
N GLN A 280 6.36 -6.81 -12.58
CA GLN A 280 6.78 -8.01 -13.31
C GLN A 280 7.04 -9.23 -12.43
N LEU A 281 7.42 -9.03 -11.18
CA LEU A 281 7.81 -10.11 -10.26
C LEU A 281 6.61 -10.93 -9.74
N SER A 282 5.40 -10.39 -9.88
CA SER A 282 4.17 -11.05 -9.45
C SER A 282 4.01 -12.39 -10.16
N ASP A 283 3.87 -13.51 -9.45
CA ASP A 283 3.69 -14.81 -10.12
C ASP A 283 2.28 -14.91 -10.76
N LYS A 284 2.23 -15.36 -12.03
CA LYS A 284 1.01 -15.56 -12.84
C LYS A 284 0.58 -17.02 -12.92
N SER A 285 1.32 -17.94 -12.28
CA SER A 285 1.04 -19.36 -12.28
C SER A 285 -0.31 -19.71 -11.65
N LEU A 286 -0.93 -20.78 -12.13
CA LEU A 286 -2.17 -21.30 -11.52
C LEU A 286 -1.96 -21.76 -10.08
N LYS A 287 -0.74 -22.19 -9.72
CA LYS A 287 -0.38 -22.57 -8.34
C LYS A 287 -0.45 -21.35 -7.41
N ALA A 288 0.19 -20.24 -7.79
CA ALA A 288 0.10 -18.99 -7.05
C ALA A 288 -1.35 -18.51 -6.94
N TRP A 289 -2.14 -18.63 -8.01
CA TRP A 289 -3.56 -18.28 -7.98
C TRP A 289 -4.43 -19.17 -7.07
N LYS A 290 -4.11 -20.47 -6.94
CA LYS A 290 -4.77 -21.34 -5.96
C LYS A 290 -4.40 -20.92 -4.54
N LEU A 291 -3.11 -20.69 -4.29
CA LEU A 291 -2.62 -20.28 -2.98
C LEU A 291 -3.19 -18.92 -2.54
N GLU A 292 -3.19 -17.92 -3.42
CA GLU A 292 -3.71 -16.57 -3.09
C GLU A 292 -5.18 -16.64 -2.67
N ARG A 293 -5.98 -17.48 -3.34
CA ARG A 293 -7.39 -17.67 -2.98
C ARG A 293 -7.56 -18.33 -1.62
N TRP A 294 -6.81 -19.38 -1.31
CA TRP A 294 -6.92 -20.03 0.00
C TRP A 294 -6.51 -19.09 1.12
N ILE A 295 -5.32 -18.46 1.03
CA ILE A 295 -4.81 -17.62 2.12
C ILE A 295 -5.73 -16.41 2.36
N ILE A 296 -6.11 -15.68 1.32
CA ILE A 296 -6.86 -14.42 1.50
C ILE A 296 -8.26 -14.66 2.08
N HIS A 297 -8.92 -15.77 1.73
CA HIS A 297 -10.22 -16.11 2.29
C HIS A 297 -10.10 -16.70 3.70
N SER A 298 -9.04 -17.47 3.99
CA SER A 298 -8.76 -17.90 5.37
C SER A 298 -8.54 -16.71 6.30
N VAL A 299 -7.81 -15.68 5.86
CA VAL A 299 -7.65 -14.44 6.64
C VAL A 299 -8.99 -13.73 6.83
N LEU A 300 -9.82 -13.61 5.79
CA LEU A 300 -11.15 -13.00 5.92
C LEU A 300 -12.06 -13.76 6.90
N ILE A 301 -12.10 -15.11 6.81
CA ILE A 301 -12.88 -15.95 7.72
C ILE A 301 -12.37 -15.73 9.14
N PHE A 302 -11.06 -15.76 9.34
CA PHE A 302 -10.45 -15.54 10.64
C PHE A 302 -10.87 -14.18 11.24
N VAL A 303 -10.72 -13.08 10.49
CA VAL A 303 -11.12 -11.73 10.94
C VAL A 303 -12.60 -11.68 11.30
N THR A 304 -13.44 -12.32 10.49
CA THR A 304 -14.89 -12.34 10.70
C THR A 304 -15.24 -13.08 11.98
N LEU A 305 -14.68 -14.28 12.19
CA LEU A 305 -14.89 -15.07 13.41
C LEU A 305 -14.39 -14.32 14.65
N MET A 306 -13.25 -13.65 14.53
CA MET A 306 -12.68 -12.82 15.59
C MET A 306 -13.60 -11.66 15.96
N THR A 307 -14.06 -10.89 14.97
CA THR A 307 -15.00 -9.79 15.17
C THR A 307 -16.31 -10.27 15.82
N VAL A 308 -16.88 -11.37 15.33
CA VAL A 308 -18.09 -11.96 15.93
C VAL A 308 -17.83 -12.37 17.38
N SER A 309 -16.69 -13.01 17.67
CA SER A 309 -16.35 -13.45 19.03
C SER A 309 -16.24 -12.28 20.00
N VAL A 310 -15.57 -11.20 19.59
CA VAL A 310 -15.45 -9.98 20.41
C VAL A 310 -16.83 -9.33 20.63
N LEU A 311 -17.65 -9.21 19.59
CA LEU A 311 -18.98 -8.63 19.71
C LEU A 311 -19.90 -9.47 20.60
N VAL A 312 -19.90 -10.80 20.45
CA VAL A 312 -20.66 -11.70 21.33
C VAL A 312 -20.21 -11.54 22.77
N THR A 313 -18.89 -11.54 23.03
CA THR A 313 -18.34 -11.32 24.38
C THR A 313 -18.86 -10.03 24.99
N ARG A 314 -18.83 -8.93 24.22
CA ARG A 314 -19.31 -7.63 24.66
C ARG A 314 -20.81 -7.60 24.98
N PHE A 315 -21.65 -8.19 24.13
CA PHE A 315 -23.11 -8.11 24.29
C PHE A 315 -23.69 -9.15 25.25
N THR A 316 -23.01 -10.28 25.45
CA THR A 316 -23.51 -11.39 26.27
C THR A 316 -22.75 -11.58 27.58
N GLY A 317 -21.57 -10.99 27.71
CA GLY A 317 -20.66 -11.20 28.85
C GLY A 317 -19.91 -12.54 28.82
N PHE A 318 -20.09 -13.39 27.80
CA PHE A 318 -19.34 -14.65 27.68
C PHE A 318 -17.90 -14.40 27.21
N SER A 319 -16.95 -14.38 28.14
CA SER A 319 -15.52 -14.13 27.86
C SER A 319 -14.80 -15.29 27.16
N ARG A 320 -15.37 -16.50 27.22
CA ARG A 320 -14.81 -17.71 26.59
C ARG A 320 -15.76 -18.24 25.53
N ILE A 321 -15.35 -18.10 24.27
CA ILE A 321 -16.07 -18.63 23.11
C ILE A 321 -15.19 -19.74 22.54
N PHE A 322 -15.70 -20.98 22.50
CA PHE A 322 -14.93 -22.19 22.15
C PHE A 322 -13.67 -22.45 23.02
N GLY A 323 -13.71 -22.05 24.31
CA GLY A 323 -12.60 -22.29 25.25
C GLY A 323 -11.40 -21.36 25.08
N ILE A 324 -11.46 -20.41 24.14
CA ILE A 324 -10.44 -19.38 23.92
C ILE A 324 -10.97 -18.05 24.43
N ASP A 325 -10.11 -17.31 25.13
CA ASP A 325 -10.41 -15.96 25.59
C ASP A 325 -10.38 -14.96 24.41
N SER A 326 -11.46 -14.21 24.25
CA SER A 326 -11.65 -13.29 23.12
C SER A 326 -10.61 -12.15 23.10
N TYR A 327 -10.11 -11.72 24.26
CA TYR A 327 -9.08 -10.68 24.36
C TYR A 327 -7.71 -11.21 23.95
N THR A 328 -7.40 -12.45 24.34
CA THR A 328 -6.18 -13.16 23.92
C THR A 328 -6.17 -13.34 22.41
N LEU A 329 -7.31 -13.76 21.83
CA LEU A 329 -7.45 -13.92 20.38
C LEU A 329 -7.27 -12.60 19.60
N SER A 330 -7.81 -11.50 20.13
CA SER A 330 -7.60 -10.13 19.63
C SER A 330 -6.13 -9.73 19.58
N SER A 331 -5.40 -9.96 20.67
CA SER A 331 -3.98 -9.62 20.79
C SER A 331 -3.11 -10.43 19.81
N TRP A 332 -3.35 -11.75 19.72
CA TRP A 332 -2.63 -12.62 18.79
C TRP A 332 -2.84 -12.21 17.33
N TYR A 333 -4.04 -11.76 16.95
CA TYR A 333 -4.30 -11.30 15.60
C TYR A 333 -3.58 -9.99 15.25
N GLY A 334 -3.60 -9.00 16.16
CA GLY A 334 -2.87 -7.74 15.98
C GLY A 334 -1.37 -7.98 15.77
N PHE A 335 -0.82 -8.94 16.50
CA PHE A 335 0.57 -9.39 16.39
C PHE A 335 0.86 -10.15 15.07
N LEU A 336 0.11 -11.22 14.75
CA LEU A 336 0.40 -12.10 13.61
C LEU A 336 0.02 -11.48 12.26
N ILE A 337 -1.18 -10.92 12.13
CA ILE A 337 -1.69 -10.46 10.84
C ILE A 337 -1.43 -8.97 10.63
N GLY A 338 -1.57 -8.16 11.69
CA GLY A 338 -1.25 -6.73 11.66
C GLY A 338 0.24 -6.48 11.38
N ALA A 339 1.11 -6.91 12.29
CA ALA A 339 2.54 -6.62 12.22
C ALA A 339 3.30 -7.48 11.18
N ALA A 340 3.14 -8.81 11.21
CA ALA A 340 3.94 -9.70 10.37
C ALA A 340 3.46 -9.77 8.91
N PHE A 341 2.15 -9.82 8.66
CA PHE A 341 1.66 -9.94 7.28
C PHE A 341 1.55 -8.61 6.51
N SER A 342 1.10 -7.52 7.14
CA SER A 342 0.86 -6.26 6.42
C SER A 342 2.14 -5.41 6.27
N GLY A 343 2.99 -5.37 7.30
CA GLY A 343 4.26 -4.64 7.29
C GLY A 343 5.40 -5.46 6.68
N VAL A 344 5.84 -6.48 7.41
CA VAL A 344 7.00 -7.31 7.06
C VAL A 344 6.80 -8.04 5.72
N VAL A 345 5.72 -8.83 5.59
CA VAL A 345 5.47 -9.58 4.34
C VAL A 345 4.99 -8.66 3.22
N GLY A 346 4.19 -7.64 3.55
CA GLY A 346 3.60 -6.74 2.58
C GLY A 346 4.65 -5.96 1.78
N VAL A 347 5.44 -5.12 2.46
CA VAL A 347 6.38 -4.19 1.81
C VAL A 347 7.78 -4.80 1.68
N GLY A 348 8.20 -5.62 2.65
CA GLY A 348 9.53 -6.27 2.63
C GLY A 348 9.76 -7.15 1.39
N PHE A 349 8.70 -7.78 0.86
CA PHE A 349 8.81 -8.68 -0.29
C PHE A 349 8.59 -8.01 -1.64
N TYR A 350 8.44 -6.69 -1.72
CA TYR A 350 8.29 -5.99 -3.02
C TYR A 350 9.38 -6.38 -4.03
N PRO A 351 10.69 -6.38 -3.67
CA PRO A 351 11.76 -6.70 -4.62
C PRO A 351 11.86 -8.18 -5.02
N ILE A 352 11.07 -9.06 -4.38
CA ILE A 352 11.16 -10.52 -4.54
C ILE A 352 9.88 -11.10 -5.16
N MET A 353 8.71 -10.66 -4.71
CA MET A 353 7.40 -11.23 -5.06
C MET A 353 6.46 -10.22 -5.76
N GLY A 354 6.85 -8.95 -5.85
CA GLY A 354 6.10 -7.89 -6.54
C GLY A 354 5.38 -6.93 -5.60
N SER A 355 4.79 -5.88 -6.17
CA SER A 355 4.24 -4.73 -5.42
C SER A 355 2.97 -5.00 -4.62
N ARG A 356 2.24 -6.10 -4.89
CA ARG A 356 0.91 -6.35 -4.30
C ARG A 356 0.80 -7.65 -3.50
N VAL A 357 1.89 -8.12 -2.89
CA VAL A 357 1.89 -9.33 -2.05
C VAL A 357 0.81 -9.27 -0.97
N TRP A 358 0.77 -8.19 -0.18
CA TRP A 358 -0.29 -7.99 0.84
C TRP A 358 -1.69 -8.04 0.23
N CYS A 359 -1.93 -7.30 -0.86
CA CYS A 359 -3.24 -7.25 -1.51
C CYS A 359 -3.68 -8.60 -2.11
N ARG A 360 -2.74 -9.47 -2.48
CA ARG A 360 -3.01 -10.78 -3.07
C ARG A 360 -3.24 -11.86 -2.03
N PHE A 361 -2.45 -11.86 -0.96
CA PHE A 361 -2.42 -12.97 -0.01
C PHE A 361 -3.07 -12.63 1.34
N GLY A 362 -2.92 -11.41 1.84
CA GLY A 362 -3.25 -11.09 3.23
C GLY A 362 -4.38 -10.09 3.45
N CYS A 363 -4.75 -9.26 2.46
CA CYS A 363 -5.69 -8.17 2.68
C CYS A 363 -7.16 -8.65 2.77
N PRO A 364 -7.80 -8.64 3.96
CA PRO A 364 -9.17 -9.12 4.12
C PRO A 364 -10.18 -8.23 3.36
N MET A 365 -9.93 -6.93 3.27
CA MET A 365 -10.76 -6.01 2.49
C MET A 365 -10.70 -6.31 1.00
N ALA A 366 -9.54 -6.72 0.46
CA ALA A 366 -9.46 -7.17 -0.92
C ALA A 366 -10.28 -8.46 -1.16
N ALA A 367 -10.32 -9.39 -0.20
CA ALA A 367 -11.19 -10.56 -0.28
C ALA A 367 -12.67 -10.15 -0.25
N TYR A 368 -13.09 -9.34 0.72
CA TYR A 368 -14.46 -8.85 0.86
C TYR A 368 -14.96 -8.14 -0.40
N LEU A 369 -14.21 -7.16 -0.91
CA LEU A 369 -14.51 -6.48 -2.17
C LEU A 369 -14.52 -7.44 -3.37
N GLY A 370 -13.71 -8.51 -3.34
CA GLY A 370 -13.69 -9.55 -4.36
C GLY A 370 -14.95 -10.40 -4.38
N ILE A 371 -15.46 -10.76 -3.20
CA ILE A 371 -16.74 -11.44 -3.03
C ILE A 371 -17.86 -10.55 -3.57
N LEU A 372 -17.95 -9.29 -3.11
CA LEU A 372 -18.95 -8.33 -3.58
C LEU A 372 -18.90 -8.13 -5.10
N GLN A 373 -17.71 -8.02 -5.69
CA GLN A 373 -17.56 -7.82 -7.13
C GLN A 373 -18.03 -9.04 -7.94
N ARG A 374 -17.79 -10.27 -7.43
CA ARG A 374 -18.18 -11.52 -8.10
C ARG A 374 -19.58 -11.98 -7.78
N PHE A 375 -20.21 -11.40 -6.76
CA PHE A 375 -21.56 -11.78 -6.35
C PHE A 375 -22.52 -11.63 -7.52
N THR A 376 -23.26 -12.71 -7.78
CA THR A 376 -24.25 -12.78 -8.84
C THR A 376 -25.61 -13.04 -8.19
N ILE A 377 -26.61 -12.24 -8.55
CA ILE A 377 -27.97 -12.38 -8.05
C ILE A 377 -28.86 -12.82 -9.21
N LYS A 378 -29.64 -13.88 -8.98
CA LYS A 378 -30.75 -14.28 -9.84
C LYS A 378 -32.04 -13.82 -9.16
N LEU A 379 -32.53 -12.64 -9.51
CA LEU A 379 -33.82 -12.17 -9.01
C LEU A 379 -34.94 -12.85 -9.80
N PRO A 380 -36.10 -13.17 -9.20
CA PRO A 380 -37.21 -13.83 -9.87
C PRO A 380 -37.68 -13.11 -11.15
N TRP A 381 -37.51 -11.79 -11.19
CA TRP A 381 -37.88 -10.92 -12.29
C TRP A 381 -36.80 -10.78 -13.40
N PHE A 382 -35.59 -11.26 -13.16
CA PHE A 382 -34.52 -11.28 -14.17
C PHE A 382 -34.38 -12.67 -14.77
N LYS A 383 -34.56 -12.76 -16.11
CA LYS A 383 -34.45 -14.01 -16.86
C LYS A 383 -33.04 -14.61 -16.80
N GLU A 384 -32.02 -13.78 -16.54
CA GLU A 384 -30.62 -14.16 -16.46
C GLU A 384 -29.99 -13.78 -15.11
N THR A 385 -29.02 -14.60 -14.68
CA THR A 385 -28.21 -14.33 -13.50
C THR A 385 -27.33 -13.11 -13.76
N LYS A 386 -27.58 -12.01 -13.04
CA LYS A 386 -26.84 -10.76 -13.24
C LYS A 386 -25.68 -10.66 -12.25
N ARG A 387 -24.50 -10.28 -12.75
CA ARG A 387 -23.39 -9.89 -11.87
C ARG A 387 -23.69 -8.53 -11.26
N MET A 388 -23.40 -8.38 -9.97
CA MET A 388 -23.58 -7.11 -9.26
C MET A 388 -22.63 -6.03 -9.77
N SER A 389 -21.32 -6.30 -9.81
CA SER A 389 -20.38 -5.30 -10.33
C SER A 389 -20.55 -5.05 -11.82
N LYS A 390 -20.79 -3.79 -12.18
CA LYS A 390 -20.74 -3.30 -13.57
C LYS A 390 -19.31 -3.27 -14.12
N PHE A 391 -18.31 -3.15 -13.24
CA PHE A 391 -16.92 -3.05 -13.68
C PHE A 391 -16.41 -4.37 -14.29
N ARG A 392 -15.82 -4.26 -15.49
CA ARG A 392 -15.08 -5.32 -16.18
C ARG A 392 -14.01 -4.72 -17.08
N ILE A 393 -12.97 -5.50 -17.39
CA ILE A 393 -12.02 -5.12 -18.44
C ILE A 393 -12.39 -5.91 -19.69
N THR A 394 -12.93 -5.24 -20.68
CA THR A 394 -13.32 -5.86 -21.94
C THR A 394 -12.15 -6.00 -22.88
N THR A 395 -12.28 -6.96 -23.80
CA THR A 395 -11.22 -7.28 -24.75
C THR A 395 -11.76 -7.21 -26.18
N ASN A 396 -11.06 -6.48 -27.05
CA ASN A 396 -11.27 -6.57 -28.50
C ASN A 396 -10.34 -7.66 -29.06
N GLY A 397 -10.68 -8.92 -28.78
CA GLY A 397 -9.79 -10.06 -28.92
C GLY A 397 -9.20 -10.28 -30.32
N GLY A 398 -9.85 -9.81 -31.38
CA GLY A 398 -9.34 -9.90 -32.75
C GLY A 398 -8.07 -9.08 -33.03
N GLN A 399 -7.69 -8.16 -32.13
CA GLN A 399 -6.51 -7.30 -32.30
C GLN A 399 -5.33 -7.71 -31.40
N CYS A 400 -5.45 -8.80 -30.63
CA CYS A 400 -4.41 -9.27 -29.73
C CYS A 400 -3.24 -9.91 -30.48
N ILE A 401 -2.05 -9.31 -30.39
CA ILE A 401 -0.80 -9.82 -30.98
C ILE A 401 0.03 -10.69 -30.03
N SER A 402 -0.54 -11.13 -28.91
CA SER A 402 0.12 -12.04 -27.95
C SER A 402 1.46 -11.58 -27.35
N CYS A 403 1.79 -10.28 -27.38
CA CYS A 403 3.06 -9.73 -26.89
C CYS A 403 3.31 -9.90 -25.38
N GLY A 404 2.27 -10.12 -24.56
CA GLY A 404 2.40 -10.43 -23.13
C GLY A 404 2.60 -9.25 -22.18
N ASN A 405 2.82 -8.02 -22.66
CA ASN A 405 3.02 -6.84 -21.80
C ASN A 405 1.93 -6.65 -20.74
N CYS A 406 0.67 -6.90 -21.10
CA CYS A 406 -0.47 -6.80 -20.19
C CYS A 406 -0.40 -7.79 -19.01
N SER A 407 0.08 -9.01 -19.24
CA SER A 407 0.34 -10.00 -18.18
C SER A 407 1.58 -9.66 -17.38
N THR A 408 2.67 -9.27 -18.06
CA THR A 408 3.94 -8.91 -17.40
C THR A 408 3.73 -7.86 -16.33
N TYR A 409 3.06 -6.75 -16.67
CA TYR A 409 2.85 -5.63 -15.74
C TYR A 409 1.55 -5.74 -14.91
N CYS A 410 0.86 -6.89 -14.94
CA CYS A 410 -0.23 -7.14 -14.01
C CYS A 410 0.31 -7.54 -12.63
N GLU A 411 0.30 -6.60 -11.70
CA GLU A 411 0.75 -6.80 -10.32
C GLU A 411 -0.15 -7.72 -9.46
N MET A 412 -1.36 -8.01 -9.94
CA MET A 412 -2.25 -8.98 -9.29
C MET A 412 -1.99 -10.42 -9.75
N GLY A 413 -0.93 -10.67 -10.53
CA GLY A 413 -0.60 -12.03 -10.98
C GLY A 413 -1.64 -12.63 -11.93
N ILE A 414 -2.34 -11.79 -12.70
CA ILE A 414 -3.33 -12.24 -13.67
C ILE A 414 -2.65 -12.40 -15.03
N ASP A 415 -2.81 -13.56 -15.65
CA ASP A 415 -2.42 -13.76 -17.05
C ASP A 415 -3.44 -13.10 -17.99
N VAL A 416 -3.36 -11.78 -18.11
CA VAL A 416 -4.25 -10.94 -18.92
C VAL A 416 -4.22 -11.33 -20.39
N LYS A 417 -3.04 -11.70 -20.92
CA LYS A 417 -2.86 -12.17 -22.30
C LYS A 417 -3.78 -13.35 -22.61
N ALA A 418 -3.87 -14.33 -21.72
CA ALA A 418 -4.71 -15.50 -21.93
C ALA A 418 -6.22 -15.17 -22.01
N TYR A 419 -6.68 -14.11 -21.32
CA TYR A 419 -8.06 -13.61 -21.48
C TYR A 419 -8.23 -12.93 -22.84
N ALA A 420 -7.31 -12.05 -23.22
CA ALA A 420 -7.36 -11.34 -24.50
C ALA A 420 -7.31 -12.28 -25.72
N GLN A 421 -6.50 -13.35 -25.66
CA GLN A 421 -6.43 -14.37 -26.71
C GLN A 421 -7.74 -15.16 -26.85
N ARG A 422 -8.43 -15.42 -25.73
CA ARG A 422 -9.71 -16.13 -25.70
C ARG A 422 -10.92 -15.22 -25.92
N GLN A 423 -10.68 -13.92 -26.14
CA GLN A 423 -11.73 -12.91 -26.30
C GLN A 423 -12.68 -12.84 -25.08
N GLU A 424 -12.17 -13.16 -23.90
CA GLU A 424 -12.94 -13.20 -22.65
C GLU A 424 -12.69 -11.94 -21.83
N ASP A 425 -13.76 -11.34 -21.31
CA ASP A 425 -13.65 -10.25 -20.34
C ASP A 425 -12.87 -10.68 -19.09
N ILE A 426 -12.00 -9.79 -18.61
CA ILE A 426 -11.24 -10.05 -17.38
C ILE A 426 -12.11 -9.70 -16.19
N VAL A 427 -12.66 -10.75 -15.60
CA VAL A 427 -13.64 -10.65 -14.52
C VAL A 427 -13.13 -11.27 -13.22
N ARG A 428 -11.81 -11.48 -13.10
CA ARG A 428 -11.20 -12.08 -11.91
C ARG A 428 -11.49 -11.27 -10.65
N ALA A 429 -11.88 -11.97 -9.60
CA ALA A 429 -11.96 -11.41 -8.26
C ALA A 429 -10.62 -10.89 -7.76
N SER A 430 -9.45 -11.23 -8.28
CA SER A 430 -8.19 -10.58 -7.86
C SER A 430 -7.91 -9.26 -8.58
N CYS A 431 -8.68 -8.86 -9.59
CA CYS A 431 -8.43 -7.61 -10.30
C CYS A 431 -8.78 -6.40 -9.41
N VAL A 432 -7.83 -5.47 -9.27
CA VAL A 432 -8.00 -4.20 -8.54
C VAL A 432 -8.37 -3.03 -9.46
N GLY A 433 -8.43 -3.24 -10.78
CA GLY A 433 -8.78 -2.19 -11.74
C GLY A 433 -7.72 -1.08 -11.86
N CYS A 434 -6.43 -1.41 -11.70
CA CYS A 434 -5.34 -0.45 -11.83
C CYS A 434 -5.17 0.11 -13.26
N GLY A 435 -5.63 -0.62 -14.27
CA GLY A 435 -5.63 -0.19 -15.67
C GLY A 435 -4.28 -0.20 -16.38
N ILE A 436 -3.20 -0.63 -15.71
CA ILE A 436 -1.86 -0.72 -16.32
C ILE A 436 -1.85 -1.68 -17.50
N CYS A 437 -2.57 -2.80 -17.41
CA CYS A 437 -2.67 -3.77 -18.51
C CYS A 437 -3.22 -3.17 -19.81
N SER A 438 -4.18 -2.24 -19.70
CA SER A 438 -4.72 -1.49 -20.84
C SER A 438 -3.71 -0.45 -21.34
N ALA A 439 -3.08 0.27 -20.41
CA ALA A 439 -2.14 1.32 -20.75
C ALA A 439 -0.86 0.81 -21.47
N VAL A 440 -0.34 -0.36 -21.09
CA VAL A 440 0.85 -0.96 -21.72
C VAL A 440 0.55 -1.75 -23.00
N CYS A 441 -0.73 -1.89 -23.39
CA CYS A 441 -1.11 -2.63 -24.58
C CYS A 441 -0.84 -1.79 -25.84
N PRO A 442 0.11 -2.18 -26.71
CA PRO A 442 0.46 -1.38 -27.89
C PRO A 442 -0.68 -1.32 -28.93
N ARG A 443 -1.61 -2.27 -28.89
CA ARG A 443 -2.75 -2.36 -29.81
C ARG A 443 -4.05 -1.79 -29.24
N GLY A 444 -4.07 -1.36 -27.98
CA GLY A 444 -5.29 -0.83 -27.35
C GLY A 444 -6.43 -1.83 -27.20
N VAL A 445 -6.11 -3.13 -27.07
CA VAL A 445 -7.08 -4.25 -27.04
C VAL A 445 -7.98 -4.23 -25.80
N LEU A 446 -7.50 -3.69 -24.69
CA LEU A 446 -8.14 -3.80 -23.38
C LEU A 446 -8.74 -2.46 -22.97
N ARG A 447 -10.00 -2.46 -22.52
CA ARG A 447 -10.70 -1.25 -22.04
C ARG A 447 -11.30 -1.48 -20.66
N LEU A 448 -11.25 -0.46 -19.81
CA LEU A 448 -11.87 -0.49 -18.49
C LEU A 448 -13.29 0.05 -18.61
N GLU A 449 -14.29 -0.79 -18.39
CA GLU A 449 -15.69 -0.45 -18.65
C GLU A 449 -16.58 -0.75 -17.44
N ASN A 450 -17.70 -0.02 -17.35
CA ASN A 450 -18.75 -0.20 -16.34
C ASN A 450 -20.05 -0.57 -17.08
N ILE A 451 -20.25 -1.86 -17.35
CA ILE A 451 -21.37 -2.41 -18.15
C ILE A 451 -22.23 -3.35 -17.31
#